data_AF-A0A7S0LIF9-F1
#
_entry.id   AF-A0A7S0LIF9-F1
#
_cell.length_a   1.000
_cell.length_b   1.000
_cell.length_c   1.000
_cell.angle_alpha   90.00
_cell.angle_beta   90.00
_cell.angle_gamma   90.00
#
_symmetry.space_group_name_H-M   'P 1'
#
loop_
_entity.id
_entity.type
_entity.pdbx_description
1 polymer ?
#
loop_
_entity_poly.entity_id
_entity_poly.type
_entity_poly.pdbx_seq_one_letter_code
_entity_poly.pdbx_strand_id
1 'polypeptide(L)'
;KPRASAAVRPTGEAMPHQRRQDARAASERSRTIARCELGEWDVPIECKRKLPCDLRTFDPGAAFNRKALAQATSRRWAENNVDSPDRHFQNGIEWWVHRALPAAVSKPSDLDGASRIFIPAYFSYLFIFAPHKSDAAVHSIRTSLGRQWTDTPSRFVTAAGHPGACVRGTESSKRLIVDTDMSCGGSKAPIAVPYVVSRPPWLVGTTLPPTNRSTFVFFRGHLPRAYIETKSVRRVLLKKLQGQPGVLIEAATSKPGAKYEPHSAYLQKLLGATFCLAPRGDTASSKRLYESIAAGCIPVIISDSLVLPFASRVRWDDFSIRVKESEALSDPIAMVNRLRAIPRQKVSQMSAALLAARPNFLWHLDPFRPNAVDQVLADMCAA
;
A
#
# COMPACT_ATOMS: atom_id res chain seq x y z
N LYS A 1 -9.20 -75.85 -6.69
CA LYS A 1 -8.09 -74.87 -6.72
C LYS A 1 -7.97 -74.27 -8.13
N PRO A 2 -8.47 -73.04 -8.39
CA PRO A 2 -8.03 -72.25 -9.53
C PRO A 2 -6.98 -71.21 -9.09
N ARG A 3 -5.97 -70.98 -9.93
CA ARG A 3 -4.84 -70.06 -9.71
C ARG A 3 -5.29 -68.60 -9.78
N ALA A 4 -4.83 -67.80 -8.82
CA ALA A 4 -5.02 -66.35 -8.77
C ALA A 4 -4.21 -65.63 -9.87
N SER A 5 -4.88 -64.69 -10.55
CA SER A 5 -4.28 -63.74 -11.49
C SER A 5 -3.42 -62.72 -10.74
N ALA A 6 -2.16 -62.58 -11.14
CA ALA A 6 -1.24 -61.57 -10.61
C ALA A 6 -1.59 -60.18 -11.16
N ALA A 7 -1.84 -59.23 -10.26
CA ALA A 7 -2.02 -57.82 -10.60
C ALA A 7 -0.67 -57.19 -11.00
N VAL A 8 -0.61 -56.63 -12.22
CA VAL A 8 0.51 -55.84 -12.70
C VAL A 8 0.54 -54.52 -11.91
N ARG A 9 1.63 -54.27 -11.17
CA ARG A 9 1.89 -52.95 -10.57
C ARG A 9 2.21 -51.97 -11.70
N PRO A 10 1.67 -50.74 -11.70
CA PRO A 10 2.11 -49.73 -12.63
C PRO A 10 3.57 -49.39 -12.32
N THR A 11 4.44 -49.58 -13.31
CA THR A 11 5.82 -49.09 -13.28
C THR A 11 5.78 -47.58 -13.21
N GLY A 12 6.26 -47.00 -12.11
CA GLY A 12 6.42 -45.56 -11.97
C GLY A 12 7.41 -45.04 -13.01
N GLU A 13 6.92 -44.41 -14.07
CA GLU A 13 7.77 -43.69 -15.02
C GLU A 13 8.56 -42.62 -14.26
N ALA A 14 9.89 -42.73 -14.33
CA ALA A 14 10.79 -41.75 -13.75
C ALA A 14 10.53 -40.39 -14.42
N MET A 15 10.14 -39.38 -13.62
CA MET A 15 9.97 -38.02 -14.15
C MET A 15 11.23 -37.58 -14.93
N PRO A 16 11.07 -37.03 -16.16
CA PRO A 16 12.18 -36.54 -16.98
C PRO A 16 13.08 -35.56 -16.23
N HIS A 17 14.38 -35.59 -16.50
CA HIS A 17 15.40 -34.79 -15.82
C HIS A 17 15.05 -33.29 -15.77
N GLN A 18 14.55 -32.73 -16.88
CA GLN A 18 14.11 -31.33 -16.96
C GLN A 18 12.99 -31.02 -15.96
N ARG A 19 11.96 -31.88 -15.87
CA ARG A 19 10.86 -31.70 -14.90
C ARG A 19 11.34 -31.77 -13.45
N ARG A 20 12.39 -32.56 -13.16
CA ARG A 20 13.00 -32.62 -11.81
C ARG A 20 13.75 -31.33 -11.49
N GLN A 21 14.46 -30.75 -12.44
CA GLN A 21 15.14 -29.46 -12.27
C GLN A 21 14.14 -28.32 -12.08
N ASP A 22 13.08 -28.27 -12.91
CA ASP A 22 12.01 -27.27 -12.80
C ASP A 22 11.29 -27.37 -11.44
N ALA A 23 11.02 -28.60 -10.97
CA ALA A 23 10.39 -28.83 -9.67
C ALA A 23 11.30 -28.42 -8.49
N ARG A 24 12.62 -28.65 -8.59
CA ARG A 24 13.58 -28.17 -7.58
C ARG A 24 13.65 -26.65 -7.56
N ALA A 25 13.74 -26.01 -8.72
CA ALA A 25 13.75 -24.55 -8.83
C ALA A 25 12.45 -23.92 -8.29
N ALA A 26 11.29 -24.53 -8.55
CA ALA A 26 10.01 -24.09 -8.01
C ALA A 26 9.94 -24.26 -6.47
N SER A 27 10.48 -25.36 -5.93
CA SER A 27 10.54 -25.61 -4.48
C SER A 27 11.46 -24.60 -3.77
N GLU A 28 12.61 -24.32 -4.36
CA GLU A 28 13.59 -23.37 -3.82
C GLU A 28 13.05 -21.94 -3.88
N ARG A 29 12.45 -21.54 -5.01
CA ARG A 29 11.74 -20.26 -5.13
C ARG A 29 10.62 -20.11 -4.10
N SER A 30 9.85 -21.18 -3.85
CA SER A 30 8.78 -21.16 -2.85
C SER A 30 9.30 -20.97 -1.42
N ARG A 31 10.45 -21.58 -1.08
CA ARG A 31 11.12 -21.36 0.22
C ARG A 31 11.64 -19.94 0.37
N THR A 32 12.25 -19.38 -0.68
CA THR A 32 12.72 -17.99 -0.68
C THR A 32 11.57 -17.00 -0.53
N ILE A 33 10.46 -17.19 -1.27
CA ILE A 33 9.26 -16.35 -1.15
C ILE A 33 8.72 -16.41 0.28
N ALA A 34 8.58 -17.61 0.85
CA ALA A 34 8.12 -17.76 2.23
C ALA A 34 8.99 -16.95 3.20
N ARG A 35 10.32 -17.00 3.06
CA ARG A 35 11.24 -16.21 3.88
C ARG A 35 11.08 -14.69 3.66
N CYS A 36 10.86 -14.24 2.43
CA CYS A 36 10.62 -12.83 2.15
C CYS A 36 9.29 -12.30 2.74
N GLU A 37 8.30 -13.17 2.95
CA GLU A 37 6.96 -12.81 3.44
C GLU A 37 6.79 -12.84 4.97
N LEU A 38 7.75 -13.43 5.72
CA LEU A 38 7.65 -13.64 7.18
C LEU A 38 7.67 -12.35 8.03
N GLY A 39 7.89 -11.20 7.41
CA GLY A 39 7.86 -9.92 8.12
C GLY A 39 9.04 -9.69 9.07
N GLU A 40 10.11 -10.48 8.93
CA GLU A 40 11.34 -10.35 9.71
C GLU A 40 12.02 -9.00 9.47
N TRP A 41 12.82 -8.56 10.45
CA TRP A 41 13.54 -7.28 10.35
C TRP A 41 14.65 -7.32 9.31
N ASP A 42 15.34 -8.44 9.20
CA ASP A 42 16.45 -8.61 8.29
C ASP A 42 16.04 -9.59 7.20
N VAL A 43 15.39 -9.07 6.17
CA VAL A 43 15.01 -9.90 5.03
C VAL A 43 16.27 -10.44 4.33
N PRO A 44 16.26 -11.70 3.86
CA PRO A 44 17.36 -12.28 3.12
C PRO A 44 17.81 -11.38 1.96
N ILE A 45 19.11 -11.40 1.63
CA ILE A 45 19.68 -10.57 0.54
C ILE A 45 19.01 -10.86 -0.80
N GLU A 46 18.53 -12.09 -0.99
CA GLU A 46 17.81 -12.55 -2.17
C GLU A 46 16.45 -11.86 -2.32
N CYS A 47 15.87 -11.34 -1.24
CA CYS A 47 14.62 -10.55 -1.27
C CYS A 47 14.87 -9.09 -1.67
N LYS A 48 16.11 -8.60 -1.60
CA LYS A 48 16.47 -7.21 -1.94
C LYS A 48 16.61 -7.09 -3.45
N ARG A 49 16.03 -6.02 -4.00
CA ARG A 49 16.01 -5.79 -5.45
C ARG A 49 17.15 -4.92 -5.91
N LYS A 50 17.52 -5.07 -7.19
CA LYS A 50 18.39 -4.10 -7.85
C LYS A 50 17.65 -2.76 -7.94
N LEU A 51 18.29 -1.70 -7.47
CA LEU A 51 17.69 -0.38 -7.45
C LEU A 51 17.71 0.27 -8.84
N PRO A 52 16.66 1.05 -9.20
CA PRO A 52 16.59 1.72 -10.49
C PRO A 52 17.51 2.95 -10.61
N CYS A 53 18.04 3.45 -9.49
CA CYS A 53 19.03 4.52 -9.42
C CYS A 53 19.90 4.35 -8.16
N ASP A 54 20.90 5.21 -7.95
CA ASP A 54 21.64 5.27 -6.69
C ASP A 54 20.75 5.90 -5.61
N LEU A 55 19.92 5.05 -5.00
CA LEU A 55 19.04 5.37 -3.90
C LEU A 55 19.60 4.74 -2.62
N ARG A 56 19.94 5.57 -1.64
CA ARG A 56 20.46 5.11 -0.35
C ARG A 56 19.47 5.38 0.76
N THR A 57 19.39 4.45 1.71
CA THR A 57 18.61 4.64 2.92
C THR A 57 19.52 5.16 4.02
N PHE A 58 19.12 6.25 4.68
CA PHE A 58 19.78 6.70 5.89
C PHE A 58 18.95 6.32 7.10
N ASP A 59 19.56 5.59 8.01
CA ASP A 59 18.98 5.23 9.29
C ASP A 59 20.09 5.27 10.35
N PRO A 60 20.05 6.21 11.31
CA PRO A 60 21.05 6.30 12.36
C PRO A 60 20.95 5.16 13.39
N GLY A 61 19.88 4.37 13.33
CA GLY A 61 19.59 3.24 14.20
C GLY A 61 19.09 3.63 15.60
N ALA A 62 18.60 2.61 16.31
CA ALA A 62 18.02 2.78 17.64
C ALA A 62 19.05 3.25 18.69
N ALA A 63 20.33 2.90 18.55
CA ALA A 63 21.39 3.34 19.46
C ALA A 63 21.58 4.86 19.44
N PHE A 64 21.54 5.47 18.25
CA PHE A 64 21.57 6.92 18.11
C PHE A 64 20.37 7.55 18.83
N ASN A 65 19.16 7.04 18.58
CA ASN A 65 17.98 7.60 19.22
C ASN A 65 18.07 7.49 20.74
N ARG A 66 18.44 6.33 21.29
CA ARG A 66 18.61 6.14 22.74
C ARG A 66 19.60 7.12 23.35
N LYS A 67 20.74 7.38 22.70
CA LYS A 67 21.72 8.37 23.17
C LYS A 67 21.14 9.78 23.20
N ALA A 68 20.44 10.17 22.15
CA ALA A 68 19.75 11.46 22.07
C ALA A 68 18.67 11.60 23.16
N LEU A 69 17.95 10.52 23.48
CA LEU A 69 16.91 10.52 24.50
C LEU A 69 17.43 10.51 25.93
N ALA A 70 18.59 9.89 26.18
CA ALA A 70 19.22 9.90 27.49
C ALA A 70 19.57 11.33 27.96
N GLN A 71 19.70 12.26 27.01
CA GLN A 71 20.00 13.67 27.24
C GLN A 71 18.74 14.57 27.25
N ALA A 72 17.58 14.00 26.91
CA ALA A 72 16.31 14.72 26.85
C ALA A 72 15.60 14.73 28.21
N THR A 73 15.02 15.87 28.56
CA THR A 73 14.18 16.06 29.75
C THR A 73 12.85 15.30 29.66
N SER A 74 12.38 14.95 28.45
CA SER A 74 11.11 14.25 28.20
C SER A 74 11.27 12.74 27.93
N ARG A 75 12.03 12.04 28.78
CA ARG A 75 12.43 10.62 28.58
C ARG A 75 11.26 9.66 28.38
N ARG A 76 10.21 9.77 29.20
CA ARG A 76 9.01 8.90 29.16
C ARG A 76 8.20 9.02 27.86
N TRP A 77 8.12 10.22 27.29
CA TRP A 77 7.48 10.40 25.97
C TRP A 77 8.27 9.66 24.90
N ALA A 78 9.59 9.68 25.00
CA ALA A 78 10.46 9.17 23.96
C ALA A 78 10.65 7.65 24.00
N GLU A 79 10.69 7.02 25.17
CA GLU A 79 10.66 5.56 25.32
C GLU A 79 9.41 4.96 24.64
N ASN A 80 8.25 5.62 24.80
CA ASN A 80 7.01 5.26 24.13
C ASN A 80 7.02 5.53 22.61
N ASN A 81 7.93 6.37 22.11
CA ASN A 81 8.00 6.84 20.72
C ASN A 81 9.31 6.48 19.99
N VAL A 82 10.21 5.68 20.56
CA VAL A 82 11.46 5.23 19.89
C VAL A 82 11.62 3.71 19.90
N ASP A 83 11.22 2.99 20.95
CA ASP A 83 11.63 1.59 21.16
C ASP A 83 10.51 0.53 21.06
N SER A 84 9.27 0.87 20.70
CA SER A 84 8.20 -0.15 20.62
C SER A 84 8.35 -1.05 19.36
N PRO A 85 8.45 -2.39 19.50
CA PRO A 85 8.56 -3.36 18.40
C PRO A 85 7.30 -3.44 17.52
N ASP A 86 6.15 -3.01 18.06
CA ASP A 86 4.82 -3.16 17.45
C ASP A 86 4.42 -1.96 16.59
N ARG A 87 5.35 -1.07 16.24
CA ARG A 87 5.07 0.14 15.47
C ARG A 87 4.97 -0.14 13.98
N HIS A 88 4.02 -1.00 13.62
CA HIS A 88 3.42 -1.04 12.30
C HIS A 88 2.62 0.25 12.08
N PHE A 89 3.28 1.37 11.81
CA PHE A 89 2.58 2.66 11.69
C PHE A 89 2.28 3.09 10.25
N GLN A 90 1.20 3.89 10.22
CA GLN A 90 0.22 4.22 9.19
C GLN A 90 0.45 3.67 7.78
N ASN A 91 -0.44 2.76 7.40
CA ASN A 91 -0.55 2.11 6.09
C ASN A 91 0.60 1.20 5.68
N GLY A 92 1.69 1.02 6.46
CA GLY A 92 2.70 -0.02 6.23
C GLY A 92 3.60 0.17 5.00
N ILE A 93 3.50 1.29 4.30
CA ILE A 93 4.21 1.56 3.04
C ILE A 93 5.72 1.68 3.27
N GLU A 94 6.12 2.52 4.22
CA GLU A 94 7.52 2.73 4.58
C GLU A 94 8.21 1.41 4.92
N TRP A 95 7.48 0.52 5.61
CA TRP A 95 7.98 -0.79 5.98
C TRP A 95 8.32 -1.63 4.74
N TRP A 96 7.42 -1.72 3.76
CA TRP A 96 7.67 -2.46 2.53
C TRP A 96 8.81 -1.86 1.71
N VAL A 97 8.85 -0.52 1.59
CA VAL A 97 9.90 0.18 0.84
C VAL A 97 11.26 -0.01 1.51
N HIS A 98 11.35 0.24 2.82
CA HIS A 98 12.61 0.12 3.56
C HIS A 98 13.18 -1.31 3.47
N ARG A 99 12.34 -2.34 3.55
CA ARG A 99 12.78 -3.74 3.45
C ARG A 99 13.30 -4.15 2.08
N ALA A 100 12.83 -3.51 1.00
CA ALA A 100 13.31 -3.80 -0.34
C ALA A 100 14.69 -3.15 -0.64
N LEU A 101 15.12 -2.20 0.18
CA LEU A 101 16.38 -1.47 0.00
C LEU A 101 17.58 -2.22 0.61
N PRO A 102 18.81 -1.92 0.15
CA PRO A 102 20.05 -2.29 0.83
C PRO A 102 20.06 -1.86 2.31
N ALA A 103 21.00 -2.42 3.07
CA ALA A 103 21.17 -2.04 4.47
C ALA A 103 21.36 -0.52 4.59
N ALA A 104 20.62 0.09 5.52
CA ALA A 104 20.69 1.52 5.74
C ALA A 104 22.05 1.93 6.30
N VAL A 105 22.52 3.10 5.89
CA VAL A 105 23.76 3.70 6.40
C VAL A 105 23.44 4.66 7.54
N SER A 106 24.37 4.78 8.49
CA SER A 106 24.20 5.63 9.67
C SER A 106 25.14 6.84 9.70
N LYS A 107 26.13 6.91 8.79
CA LYS A 107 27.04 8.06 8.65
C LYS A 107 26.61 8.93 7.47
N PRO A 108 26.47 10.26 7.64
CA PRO A 108 26.14 11.17 6.56
C PRO A 108 27.09 11.12 5.35
N SER A 109 28.38 10.90 5.56
CA SER A 109 29.38 10.77 4.48
C SER A 109 29.08 9.61 3.53
N ASP A 110 28.42 8.56 4.03
CA ASP A 110 28.09 7.38 3.22
C ASP A 110 26.91 7.66 2.26
N LEU A 111 26.33 8.86 2.31
CA LEU A 111 25.30 9.33 1.38
C LEU A 111 25.88 10.19 0.24
N ASP A 112 27.18 10.50 0.27
CA ASP A 112 27.82 11.32 -0.73
C ASP A 112 27.68 10.67 -2.12
N GLY A 113 27.28 11.50 -3.10
CA GLY A 113 27.02 11.08 -4.47
C GLY A 113 25.66 10.41 -4.73
N ALA A 114 24.87 10.07 -3.70
CA ALA A 114 23.59 9.39 -3.89
C ALA A 114 22.60 10.24 -4.70
N SER A 115 22.01 9.70 -5.76
CA SER A 115 20.99 10.45 -6.53
C SER A 115 19.73 10.73 -5.71
N ARG A 116 19.35 9.79 -4.84
CA ARG A 116 18.20 9.91 -3.95
C ARG A 116 18.53 9.36 -2.57
N ILE A 117 17.92 9.92 -1.54
CA ILE A 117 18.09 9.51 -0.15
C ILE A 117 16.72 9.27 0.46
N PHE A 118 16.45 8.05 0.89
CA PHE A 118 15.24 7.70 1.61
C PHE A 118 15.48 7.74 3.12
N ILE A 119 14.59 8.40 3.85
CA ILE A 119 14.65 8.52 5.30
C ILE A 119 13.40 7.84 5.89
N PRO A 120 13.51 6.59 6.39
CA PRO A 120 12.39 5.89 7.00
C PRO A 120 12.09 6.49 8.39
N ALA A 121 10.81 6.74 8.69
CA ALA A 121 10.45 7.48 9.90
C ALA A 121 10.57 6.66 11.20
N TYR A 122 10.54 5.33 11.11
CA TYR A 122 10.54 4.42 12.27
C TYR A 122 11.77 4.58 13.17
N PHE A 123 12.98 4.59 12.58
CA PHE A 123 14.25 4.69 13.30
C PHE A 123 14.96 6.03 13.09
N SER A 124 14.54 6.84 12.14
CA SER A 124 15.01 8.22 11.98
C SER A 124 14.11 9.22 12.69
N TYR A 125 13.30 8.76 13.65
CA TYR A 125 12.28 9.57 14.31
C TYR A 125 12.87 10.88 14.85
N LEU A 126 13.92 10.83 15.67
CA LEU A 126 14.49 12.08 16.20
C LEU A 126 15.12 12.95 15.11
N PHE A 127 15.60 12.39 14.00
CA PHE A 127 16.04 13.22 12.87
C PHE A 127 14.91 14.00 12.24
N ILE A 128 13.75 13.37 12.06
CA ILE A 128 12.58 14.01 11.46
C ILE A 128 11.91 14.97 12.45
N PHE A 129 11.84 14.61 13.74
CA PHE A 129 11.02 15.29 14.74
C PHE A 129 11.74 16.24 15.67
N ALA A 130 13.07 16.14 15.80
CA ALA A 130 13.85 17.00 16.67
C ALA A 130 13.56 18.51 16.50
N PRO A 131 13.40 19.04 15.26
CA PRO A 131 13.19 20.47 15.07
C PRO A 131 11.92 21.03 15.71
N HIS A 132 10.93 20.20 16.04
CA HIS A 132 9.68 20.62 16.70
C HIS A 132 9.67 20.44 18.22
N LYS A 133 10.75 19.91 18.78
CA LYS A 133 10.86 19.77 20.22
C LYS A 133 11.48 21.04 20.81
N SER A 134 10.90 21.49 21.91
CA SER A 134 11.43 22.58 22.74
C SER A 134 12.65 22.15 23.57
N ASP A 135 12.92 20.85 23.64
CA ASP A 135 14.06 20.27 24.34
C ASP A 135 15.35 20.53 23.55
N ALA A 136 16.28 21.31 24.11
CA ALA A 136 17.49 21.75 23.43
C ALA A 136 18.44 20.61 23.03
N ALA A 137 18.51 19.54 23.83
CA ALA A 137 19.32 18.36 23.52
C ALA A 137 18.75 17.65 22.30
N VAL A 138 17.42 17.53 22.23
CA VAL A 138 16.72 16.98 21.08
C VAL A 138 16.81 17.91 19.87
N HIS A 139 16.66 19.22 20.04
CA HIS A 139 16.72 20.21 18.94
C HIS A 139 18.10 20.25 18.25
N SER A 140 19.19 20.02 19.00
CA SER A 140 20.57 20.05 18.50
C SER A 140 20.91 18.91 17.50
N ILE A 141 20.07 17.87 17.43
CA ILE A 141 20.22 16.68 16.57
C ILE A 141 20.17 17.00 15.07
N ARG A 142 19.74 18.22 14.70
CA ARG A 142 19.65 18.71 13.30
C ARG A 142 20.95 18.66 12.49
N THR A 143 22.06 18.20 13.07
CA THR A 143 23.42 18.51 12.62
C THR A 143 24.12 17.45 11.78
N SER A 144 23.66 16.19 11.71
CA SER A 144 24.42 15.17 10.93
C SER A 144 24.15 15.24 9.42
N LEU A 145 22.90 15.39 8.97
CA LEU A 145 22.56 15.59 7.55
C LEU A 145 22.45 17.07 7.15
N GLY A 146 22.47 17.99 8.13
CA GLY A 146 21.99 19.38 8.03
C GLY A 146 22.41 20.10 6.75
N ARG A 147 23.71 20.11 6.40
CA ARG A 147 24.18 20.76 5.16
C ARG A 147 23.70 20.05 3.91
N GLN A 148 23.87 18.74 3.80
CA GLN A 148 23.43 17.99 2.61
C GLN A 148 21.91 18.14 2.36
N TRP A 149 21.12 18.15 3.43
CA TRP A 149 19.68 18.36 3.36
C TRP A 149 19.32 19.79 2.99
N THR A 150 19.96 20.81 3.57
CA THR A 150 19.68 22.21 3.23
C THR A 150 20.11 22.57 1.82
N ASP A 151 21.23 22.01 1.37
CA ASP A 151 21.85 22.38 0.09
C ASP A 151 21.13 21.68 -1.07
N THR A 152 20.64 20.45 -0.85
CA THR A 152 19.96 19.65 -1.89
C THR A 152 18.68 18.95 -1.40
N PRO A 153 17.68 19.70 -0.89
CA PRO A 153 16.51 19.13 -0.21
C PRO A 153 15.65 18.23 -1.11
N SER A 154 15.68 18.46 -2.42
CA SER A 154 14.93 17.67 -3.41
C SER A 154 15.44 16.23 -3.58
N ARG A 155 16.66 15.91 -3.14
CA ARG A 155 17.20 14.54 -3.16
C ARG A 155 16.59 13.66 -2.06
N PHE A 156 16.00 14.26 -1.03
CA PHE A 156 15.47 13.55 0.13
C PHE A 156 14.01 13.16 -0.09
N VAL A 157 13.70 11.90 0.23
CA VAL A 157 12.37 11.33 0.20
C VAL A 157 11.98 10.87 1.59
N THR A 158 10.83 11.33 2.07
CA THR A 158 10.19 10.89 3.32
C THR A 158 8.79 10.36 3.03
N ALA A 159 8.15 9.70 4.00
CA ALA A 159 6.76 9.29 3.85
C ALA A 159 5.83 10.21 4.65
N ALA A 160 4.71 10.58 4.03
CA ALA A 160 3.81 11.63 4.49
C ALA A 160 2.85 11.20 5.60
N GLY A 161 2.56 9.90 5.72
CA GLY A 161 1.63 9.34 6.71
C GLY A 161 2.14 9.39 8.16
N HIS A 162 3.19 10.16 8.42
CA HIS A 162 3.78 10.27 9.74
C HIS A 162 3.71 11.74 10.20
N PRO A 163 3.37 12.04 11.48
CA PRO A 163 3.23 13.40 12.00
C PRO A 163 4.42 14.36 11.77
N GLY A 164 5.57 13.83 11.32
CA GLY A 164 6.81 14.55 11.09
C GLY A 164 7.11 14.82 9.62
N ALA A 165 6.31 14.29 8.70
CA ALA A 165 6.46 14.64 7.30
C ALA A 165 6.13 16.10 7.03
N CYS A 166 5.48 16.80 7.96
CA CYS A 166 5.15 18.21 7.89
C CYS A 166 6.15 19.12 8.61
N VAL A 167 7.34 18.62 8.96
CA VAL A 167 8.28 19.39 9.77
C VAL A 167 8.90 20.56 9.01
N ARG A 168 9.07 21.70 9.71
CA ARG A 168 9.73 22.89 9.19
C ARG A 168 11.15 22.56 8.70
N GLY A 169 11.46 22.90 7.45
CA GLY A 169 12.72 22.57 6.77
C GLY A 169 12.66 21.30 5.90
N THR A 170 11.54 20.57 5.89
CA THR A 170 11.33 19.39 5.02
C THR A 170 10.35 19.68 3.87
N GLU A 171 9.87 20.91 3.71
CA GLU A 171 8.85 21.29 2.72
C GLU A 171 9.33 21.11 1.28
N SER A 172 10.64 21.23 1.08
CA SER A 172 11.28 21.05 -0.23
C SER A 172 11.68 19.60 -0.50
N SER A 173 11.47 18.67 0.43
CA SER A 173 11.70 17.24 0.21
C SER A 173 10.56 16.61 -0.59
N LYS A 174 10.85 15.53 -1.30
CA LYS A 174 9.83 14.68 -1.90
C LYS A 174 9.15 13.86 -0.81
N ARG A 175 7.86 13.57 -1.00
CA ARG A 175 7.07 12.87 0.01
C ARG A 175 6.22 11.78 -0.61
N LEU A 176 6.32 10.56 -0.09
CA LEU A 176 5.38 9.48 -0.43
C LEU A 176 4.04 9.76 0.26
N ILE A 177 3.00 10.08 -0.50
CA ILE A 177 1.66 10.39 0.01
C ILE A 177 0.66 9.31 -0.38
N VAL A 178 -0.04 8.76 0.60
CA VAL A 178 -1.18 7.86 0.32
C VAL A 178 -2.41 8.67 -0.10
N ASP A 179 -2.51 9.87 0.47
CA ASP A 179 -3.60 10.80 0.31
C ASP A 179 -3.05 12.18 -0.04
N THR A 180 -3.57 12.79 -1.10
CA THR A 180 -3.15 14.10 -1.62
C THR A 180 -3.56 15.26 -0.74
N ASP A 181 -4.70 15.13 -0.06
CA ASP A 181 -5.16 16.12 0.91
C ASP A 181 -4.30 16.14 2.19
N MET A 182 -3.45 15.13 2.41
CA MET A 182 -2.47 15.11 3.50
C MET A 182 -1.13 15.73 3.12
N SER A 183 -1.01 16.38 1.95
CA SER A 183 0.18 17.18 1.68
C SER A 183 0.19 18.34 2.67
N CYS A 184 1.14 18.35 3.61
CA CYS A 184 1.42 19.54 4.40
C CYS A 184 1.59 20.70 3.42
N GLY A 185 0.76 21.75 3.54
CA GLY A 185 0.73 22.85 2.57
C GLY A 185 2.14 23.31 2.24
N GLY A 186 2.57 23.13 0.99
CA GLY A 186 3.92 23.48 0.52
C GLY A 186 4.79 22.34 0.00
N SER A 187 4.37 21.07 0.03
CA SER A 187 5.11 20.02 -0.69
C SER A 187 5.05 20.28 -2.20
N LYS A 188 6.19 20.65 -2.79
CA LYS A 188 6.25 21.06 -4.21
C LYS A 188 6.10 19.91 -5.21
N ALA A 189 6.31 18.67 -4.78
CA ALA A 189 6.26 17.49 -5.67
C ALA A 189 6.04 16.19 -4.87
N PRO A 190 4.82 15.95 -4.36
CA PRO A 190 4.51 14.71 -3.66
C PRO A 190 4.40 13.53 -4.65
N ILE A 191 4.78 12.34 -4.19
CA ILE A 191 4.69 11.07 -4.94
C ILE A 191 3.48 10.31 -4.41
N ALA A 192 2.44 10.16 -5.23
CA ALA A 192 1.26 9.38 -4.88
C ALA A 192 1.62 7.88 -4.77
N VAL A 193 1.24 7.24 -3.68
CA VAL A 193 1.47 5.81 -3.41
C VAL A 193 0.18 5.10 -2.99
N PRO A 194 -0.02 3.82 -3.34
CA PRO A 194 -1.26 3.11 -3.03
C PRO A 194 -1.36 2.73 -1.55
N TYR A 195 -2.57 2.50 -1.03
CA TYR A 195 -2.72 1.85 0.28
C TYR A 195 -2.18 0.42 0.25
N VAL A 196 -1.61 -0.04 1.37
CA VAL A 196 -1.25 -1.44 1.55
C VAL A 196 -2.49 -2.31 1.73
N VAL A 197 -2.58 -3.37 0.92
CA VAL A 197 -3.70 -4.33 0.90
C VAL A 197 -3.23 -5.78 1.04
N SER A 198 -2.11 -6.01 1.74
CA SER A 198 -1.39 -7.30 1.80
C SER A 198 -2.06 -8.46 2.53
N ARG A 199 -3.27 -8.30 3.08
CA ARG A 199 -3.88 -9.36 3.91
C ARG A 199 -5.31 -9.65 3.53
N PRO A 200 -5.67 -10.94 3.39
CA PRO A 200 -4.87 -12.17 3.58
C PRO A 200 -3.97 -12.52 2.37
N PRO A 201 -3.01 -13.47 2.49
CA PRO A 201 -2.03 -13.78 1.44
C PRO A 201 -2.63 -14.11 0.06
N TRP A 202 -3.79 -14.78 0.02
CA TRP A 202 -4.46 -15.08 -1.26
C TRP A 202 -4.86 -13.81 -2.03
N LEU A 203 -5.12 -12.69 -1.35
CA LEU A 203 -5.49 -11.42 -1.98
C LEU A 203 -4.31 -10.80 -2.75
N VAL A 204 -3.08 -11.17 -2.40
CA VAL A 204 -1.86 -10.80 -3.12
C VAL A 204 -1.28 -11.95 -3.94
N GLY A 205 -2.03 -13.03 -4.13
CA GLY A 205 -1.64 -14.12 -5.03
C GLY A 205 -1.54 -13.67 -6.50
N THR A 206 -0.83 -14.44 -7.32
CA THR A 206 -0.72 -14.20 -8.78
C THR A 206 -2.06 -14.33 -9.48
N THR A 207 -2.89 -15.26 -9.03
CA THR A 207 -4.23 -15.51 -9.54
C THR A 207 -5.27 -15.26 -8.45
N LEU A 208 -6.44 -14.77 -8.85
CA LEU A 208 -7.60 -14.69 -7.96
C LEU A 208 -8.33 -16.03 -7.93
N PRO A 209 -8.99 -16.37 -6.81
CA PRO A 209 -9.91 -17.50 -6.76
C PRO A 209 -10.99 -17.38 -7.85
N PRO A 210 -11.41 -18.47 -8.49
CA PRO A 210 -12.58 -18.46 -9.36
C PRO A 210 -13.80 -17.97 -8.59
N THR A 211 -14.51 -16.99 -9.15
CA THR A 211 -15.69 -16.41 -8.51
C THR A 211 -16.71 -16.00 -9.56
N ASN A 212 -17.98 -16.24 -9.26
CA ASN A 212 -19.08 -15.72 -10.07
C ASN A 212 -19.45 -14.34 -9.53
N ARG A 213 -19.23 -13.29 -10.33
CA ARG A 213 -19.51 -11.90 -9.93
C ARG A 213 -21.01 -11.59 -10.02
N SER A 214 -21.80 -12.13 -9.11
CA SER A 214 -23.26 -11.97 -9.05
C SER A 214 -23.70 -10.61 -8.53
N THR A 215 -22.85 -9.92 -7.77
CA THR A 215 -23.11 -8.54 -7.32
C THR A 215 -22.70 -7.58 -8.42
N PHE A 216 -23.61 -6.71 -8.85
CA PHE A 216 -23.33 -5.72 -9.90
C PHE A 216 -22.49 -4.56 -9.36
N VAL A 217 -22.96 -3.91 -8.28
CA VAL A 217 -22.25 -2.82 -7.60
C VAL A 217 -22.10 -3.15 -6.13
N PHE A 218 -20.88 -2.96 -5.60
CA PHE A 218 -20.58 -3.15 -4.18
C PHE A 218 -19.98 -1.91 -3.54
N PHE A 219 -20.39 -1.62 -2.31
CA PHE A 219 -19.69 -0.71 -1.41
C PHE A 219 -19.91 -1.10 0.04
N ARG A 220 -18.84 -1.12 0.84
CA ARG A 220 -18.94 -1.17 2.30
C ARG A 220 -17.98 -0.18 2.93
N GLY A 221 -18.46 0.70 3.80
CA GLY A 221 -17.59 1.67 4.44
C GLY A 221 -18.15 2.39 5.66
N HIS A 222 -17.25 2.94 6.48
CA HIS A 222 -17.64 3.77 7.61
C HIS A 222 -18.26 5.07 7.10
N LEU A 223 -19.40 5.42 7.68
CA LEU A 223 -19.95 6.77 7.58
C LEU A 223 -18.97 7.75 8.23
N PRO A 224 -18.76 8.95 7.66
CA PRO A 224 -17.93 9.94 8.32
C PRO A 224 -18.48 10.30 9.69
N ARG A 225 -17.57 10.65 10.60
CA ARG A 225 -17.96 11.19 11.90
C ARG A 225 -18.75 12.48 11.68
N ALA A 226 -19.81 12.67 12.46
CA ALA A 226 -20.78 13.75 12.25
C ALA A 226 -20.15 15.17 12.27
N TYR A 227 -19.00 15.35 12.93
CA TYR A 227 -18.28 16.63 13.00
C TYR A 227 -17.36 16.92 11.80
N ILE A 228 -17.15 15.97 10.87
CA ILE A 228 -16.23 16.13 9.73
C ILE A 228 -16.98 16.49 8.45
N GLU A 229 -18.14 15.86 8.18
CA GLU A 229 -18.83 16.05 6.90
C GLU A 229 -20.35 15.84 7.01
N THR A 230 -21.12 16.93 6.88
CA THR A 230 -22.59 16.91 6.92
C THR A 230 -23.21 16.44 5.61
N LYS A 231 -22.52 16.60 4.46
CA LYS A 231 -22.93 16.17 3.10
C LYS A 231 -22.09 15.03 2.54
N SER A 232 -21.87 13.98 3.33
CA SER A 232 -21.01 12.88 2.90
C SER A 232 -21.57 12.08 1.71
N VAL A 233 -20.75 11.93 0.66
CA VAL A 233 -20.99 11.01 -0.46
C VAL A 233 -21.36 9.61 0.04
N ARG A 234 -20.64 9.08 1.04
CA ARG A 234 -20.89 7.73 1.58
C ARG A 234 -22.28 7.61 2.19
N ARG A 235 -22.75 8.65 2.89
CA ARG A 235 -24.09 8.67 3.50
C ARG A 235 -25.18 8.70 2.44
N VAL A 236 -24.99 9.50 1.39
CA VAL A 236 -25.94 9.58 0.27
C VAL A 236 -26.00 8.25 -0.48
N LEU A 237 -24.86 7.67 -0.83
CA LEU A 237 -24.78 6.36 -1.48
C LEU A 237 -25.52 5.29 -0.66
N LEU A 238 -25.20 5.17 0.64
CA LEU A 238 -25.86 4.20 1.53
C LEU A 238 -27.37 4.39 1.56
N LYS A 239 -27.85 5.62 1.74
CA LYS A 239 -29.29 5.91 1.82
C LYS A 239 -30.02 5.65 0.51
N LYS A 240 -29.43 5.97 -0.63
CA LYS A 240 -30.11 5.99 -1.94
C LYS A 240 -29.96 4.70 -2.74
N LEU A 241 -28.89 3.93 -2.51
CA LEU A 241 -28.62 2.70 -3.26
C LEU A 241 -29.04 1.43 -2.52
N GLN A 242 -29.38 1.51 -1.23
CA GLN A 242 -29.86 0.35 -0.49
C GLN A 242 -31.16 -0.19 -1.11
N GLY A 243 -31.20 -1.51 -1.33
CA GLY A 243 -32.35 -2.20 -1.94
C GLY A 243 -32.40 -2.14 -3.48
N GLN A 244 -31.44 -1.48 -4.15
CA GLN A 244 -31.39 -1.47 -5.61
C GLN A 244 -30.99 -2.85 -6.18
N PRO A 245 -31.62 -3.34 -7.26
CA PRO A 245 -31.32 -4.65 -7.83
C PRO A 245 -29.84 -4.83 -8.20
N GLY A 246 -29.22 -5.90 -7.69
CA GLY A 246 -27.80 -6.20 -7.91
C GLY A 246 -26.82 -5.25 -7.20
N VAL A 247 -27.31 -4.35 -6.34
CA VAL A 247 -26.47 -3.44 -5.56
C VAL A 247 -26.38 -3.91 -4.11
N LEU A 248 -25.16 -4.16 -3.65
CA LEU A 248 -24.86 -4.49 -2.26
C LEU A 248 -24.14 -3.30 -1.60
N ILE A 249 -24.85 -2.57 -0.75
CA ILE A 249 -24.30 -1.42 -0.04
C ILE A 249 -24.47 -1.55 1.47
N GLU A 250 -23.36 -1.45 2.20
CA GLU A 250 -23.31 -1.76 3.64
C GLU A 250 -22.57 -0.68 4.44
N ALA A 251 -23.15 -0.26 5.57
CA ALA A 251 -22.43 0.59 6.51
C ALA A 251 -21.44 -0.28 7.30
N ALA A 252 -20.17 0.14 7.37
CA ALA A 252 -19.25 -0.46 8.34
C ALA A 252 -19.51 0.16 9.71
N THR A 253 -19.90 -0.67 10.69
CA THR A 253 -20.13 -0.24 12.07
C THR A 253 -18.93 -0.59 12.94
N SER A 254 -18.40 0.39 13.67
CA SER A 254 -17.49 0.16 14.80
C SER A 254 -18.28 0.38 16.07
N LYS A 255 -19.00 -0.64 16.57
CA LYS A 255 -19.54 -0.55 17.94
C LYS A 255 -18.45 -1.00 18.93
N PRO A 256 -18.30 -0.38 20.10
CA PRO A 256 -17.49 -0.94 21.18
C PRO A 256 -17.93 -2.39 21.45
N GLY A 257 -16.99 -3.34 21.44
CA GLY A 257 -17.29 -4.77 21.59
C GLY A 257 -17.89 -5.46 20.36
N ALA A 258 -18.03 -4.78 19.22
CA ALA A 258 -18.38 -5.45 17.97
C ALA A 258 -17.29 -6.47 17.63
N LYS A 259 -17.70 -7.74 17.47
CA LYS A 259 -16.87 -8.69 16.73
C LYS A 259 -16.78 -8.13 15.31
N TYR A 260 -15.58 -7.71 14.89
CA TYR A 260 -15.34 -7.36 13.49
C TYR A 260 -15.86 -8.53 12.66
N GLU A 261 -16.76 -8.28 11.71
CA GLU A 261 -17.08 -9.30 10.70
C GLU A 261 -15.74 -9.74 10.12
N PRO A 262 -15.50 -11.06 9.98
CA PRO A 262 -14.22 -11.54 9.50
C PRO A 262 -13.85 -10.78 8.23
N HIS A 263 -12.66 -10.19 8.18
CA HIS A 263 -12.17 -9.45 7.00
C HIS A 263 -12.32 -10.30 5.73
N SER A 264 -12.25 -11.63 5.86
CA SER A 264 -12.56 -12.59 4.80
C SER A 264 -13.95 -12.44 4.17
N ALA A 265 -15.01 -12.20 4.94
CA ALA A 265 -16.37 -12.06 4.39
C ALA A 265 -16.51 -10.78 3.55
N TYR A 266 -15.91 -9.68 3.99
CA TYR A 266 -15.81 -8.46 3.19
C TYR A 266 -15.06 -8.69 1.88
N LEU A 267 -13.93 -9.40 1.93
CA LEU A 267 -13.15 -9.72 0.74
C LEU A 267 -13.88 -10.65 -0.22
N GLN A 268 -14.69 -11.60 0.27
CA GLN A 268 -15.55 -12.42 -0.58
C GLN A 268 -16.59 -11.56 -1.32
N LYS A 269 -17.17 -10.55 -0.66
CA LYS A 269 -18.08 -9.60 -1.32
C LYS A 269 -17.37 -8.79 -2.41
N LEU A 270 -16.14 -8.33 -2.17
CA LEU A 270 -15.30 -7.68 -3.19
C LEU A 270 -15.01 -8.61 -4.38
N LEU A 271 -14.65 -9.86 -4.12
CA LEU A 271 -14.43 -10.87 -5.17
C LEU A 271 -15.69 -11.13 -5.99
N GLY A 272 -16.86 -11.16 -5.35
CA GLY A 272 -18.15 -11.41 -5.99
C GLY A 272 -18.80 -10.20 -6.69
N ALA A 273 -18.15 -9.03 -6.73
CA ALA A 273 -18.71 -7.81 -7.28
C ALA A 273 -18.11 -7.41 -8.64
N THR A 274 -18.91 -6.89 -9.56
CA THR A 274 -18.41 -6.41 -10.86
C THR A 274 -17.77 -5.03 -10.74
N PHE A 275 -18.50 -4.07 -10.16
CA PHE A 275 -18.05 -2.71 -9.89
C PHE A 275 -17.98 -2.45 -8.38
N CYS A 276 -16.91 -1.81 -7.93
CA CYS A 276 -16.73 -1.47 -6.52
C CYS A 276 -16.60 0.04 -6.37
N LEU A 277 -17.52 0.66 -5.63
CA LEU A 277 -17.45 2.09 -5.40
C LEU A 277 -16.30 2.39 -4.43
N ALA A 278 -15.46 3.36 -4.79
CA ALA A 278 -14.39 3.88 -3.98
C ALA A 278 -14.60 5.38 -3.74
N PRO A 279 -15.63 5.77 -2.95
CA PRO A 279 -15.80 7.14 -2.55
C PRO A 279 -14.72 7.57 -1.55
N ARG A 280 -14.31 8.83 -1.66
CA ARG A 280 -13.39 9.47 -0.72
C ARG A 280 -13.85 9.32 0.73
N GLY A 281 -12.90 9.43 1.65
CA GLY A 281 -13.16 9.43 3.09
C GLY A 281 -12.96 10.79 3.69
N ASP A 282 -12.33 10.80 4.86
CA ASP A 282 -11.81 12.04 5.45
C ASP A 282 -10.70 12.66 4.57
N THR A 283 -10.15 11.88 3.64
CA THR A 283 -9.17 12.27 2.61
C THR A 283 -9.63 11.85 1.21
N ALA A 284 -9.04 12.43 0.15
CA ALA A 284 -9.32 12.13 -1.26
C ALA A 284 -9.27 10.64 -1.63
N SER A 285 -8.31 9.91 -1.07
CA SER A 285 -8.09 8.50 -1.41
C SER A 285 -8.80 7.58 -0.42
N SER A 286 -8.92 6.31 -0.79
CA SER A 286 -9.52 5.29 0.08
C SER A 286 -8.82 3.97 -0.12
N LYS A 287 -8.50 3.27 0.99
CA LYS A 287 -8.02 1.88 0.96
C LYS A 287 -8.89 0.96 0.08
N ARG A 288 -10.19 1.23 0.00
CA ARG A 288 -11.14 0.46 -0.82
C ARG A 288 -10.82 0.48 -2.30
N LEU A 289 -10.23 1.58 -2.81
CA LEU A 289 -9.79 1.65 -4.19
C LEU A 289 -8.82 0.50 -4.50
N TYR A 290 -7.81 0.36 -3.65
CA TYR A 290 -6.76 -0.64 -3.82
C TYR A 290 -7.21 -2.06 -3.45
N GLU A 291 -8.15 -2.21 -2.52
CA GLU A 291 -8.79 -3.51 -2.24
C GLU A 291 -9.65 -3.98 -3.41
N SER A 292 -10.33 -3.06 -4.10
CA SER A 292 -11.10 -3.37 -5.31
C SER A 292 -10.17 -3.89 -6.41
N ILE A 293 -9.05 -3.21 -6.64
CA ILE A 293 -8.03 -3.65 -7.60
C ILE A 293 -7.48 -5.01 -7.20
N ALA A 294 -7.10 -5.18 -5.93
CA ALA A 294 -6.56 -6.44 -5.43
C ALA A 294 -7.56 -7.60 -5.54
N ALA A 295 -8.87 -7.35 -5.47
CA ALA A 295 -9.93 -8.35 -5.66
C ALA A 295 -10.43 -8.47 -7.11
N GLY A 296 -9.85 -7.74 -8.07
CA GLY A 296 -10.26 -7.73 -9.47
C GLY A 296 -11.67 -7.13 -9.71
N CYS A 297 -12.18 -6.36 -8.77
CA CYS A 297 -13.44 -5.62 -8.90
C CYS A 297 -13.17 -4.26 -9.56
N ILE A 298 -13.88 -3.92 -10.63
CA ILE A 298 -13.65 -2.69 -11.40
C ILE A 298 -13.90 -1.47 -10.50
N PRO A 299 -12.86 -0.68 -10.16
CA PRO A 299 -13.03 0.44 -9.25
C PRO A 299 -13.81 1.58 -9.91
N VAL A 300 -14.84 2.07 -9.22
CA VAL A 300 -15.56 3.31 -9.52
C VAL A 300 -15.11 4.36 -8.53
N ILE A 301 -14.15 5.19 -8.96
CA ILE A 301 -13.50 6.22 -8.17
C ILE A 301 -14.46 7.41 -8.04
N ILE A 302 -14.84 7.75 -6.80
CA ILE A 302 -15.68 8.93 -6.50
C ILE A 302 -14.86 9.87 -5.62
N SER A 303 -13.98 10.61 -6.27
CA SER A 303 -13.15 11.64 -5.66
C SER A 303 -12.60 12.60 -6.72
N ASP A 304 -12.86 13.89 -6.52
CA ASP A 304 -12.45 14.93 -7.44
C ASP A 304 -10.98 15.33 -7.23
N SER A 305 -10.46 15.26 -5.99
CA SER A 305 -9.10 15.64 -5.61
C SER A 305 -8.08 14.49 -5.59
N LEU A 306 -8.48 13.26 -5.93
CA LEU A 306 -7.58 12.11 -5.95
C LEU A 306 -6.54 12.22 -7.08
N VAL A 307 -5.26 12.18 -6.71
CA VAL A 307 -4.14 11.89 -7.63
C VAL A 307 -3.87 10.40 -7.60
N LEU A 308 -3.83 9.79 -8.78
CA LEU A 308 -3.65 8.35 -8.93
C LEU A 308 -2.16 7.99 -8.90
N PRO A 309 -1.75 6.98 -8.09
CA PRO A 309 -0.38 6.50 -8.11
C PRO A 309 -0.06 5.85 -9.46
N PHE A 310 1.22 5.95 -9.85
CA PHE A 310 1.78 5.30 -11.04
C PHE A 310 1.12 5.74 -12.36
N ALA A 311 0.47 6.91 -12.40
CA ALA A 311 -0.26 7.38 -13.57
C ALA A 311 0.59 7.51 -14.85
N SER A 312 1.91 7.64 -14.73
CA SER A 312 2.85 7.65 -15.87
C SER A 312 3.10 6.27 -16.48
N ARG A 313 2.82 5.18 -15.74
CA ARG A 313 3.09 3.79 -16.15
C ARG A 313 1.85 2.91 -16.21
N VAL A 314 0.75 3.33 -15.58
CA VAL A 314 -0.51 2.58 -15.51
C VAL A 314 -1.64 3.40 -16.12
N ARG A 315 -2.29 2.86 -17.16
CA ARG A 315 -3.47 3.47 -17.79
C ARG A 315 -4.73 3.17 -16.99
N TRP A 316 -5.03 4.02 -16.01
CA TRP A 316 -6.19 3.85 -15.12
C TRP A 316 -7.54 3.82 -15.85
N ASP A 317 -7.68 4.57 -16.94
CA ASP A 317 -8.93 4.65 -17.71
C ASP A 317 -9.29 3.34 -18.43
N ASP A 318 -8.32 2.43 -18.60
CA ASP A 318 -8.56 1.13 -19.20
C ASP A 318 -9.35 0.19 -18.25
N PHE A 319 -9.26 0.41 -16.94
CA PHE A 319 -9.79 -0.52 -15.94
C PHE A 319 -10.57 0.12 -14.79
N SER A 320 -10.74 1.44 -14.78
CA SER A 320 -11.46 2.17 -13.73
C SER A 320 -12.46 3.14 -14.34
N ILE A 321 -13.40 3.61 -13.52
CA ILE A 321 -14.37 4.64 -13.88
C ILE A 321 -14.26 5.77 -12.88
N ARG A 322 -14.08 7.00 -13.34
CA ARG A 322 -14.16 8.19 -12.48
C ARG A 322 -15.56 8.78 -12.53
N VAL A 323 -16.10 9.08 -11.36
CA VAL A 323 -17.40 9.73 -11.18
C VAL A 323 -17.18 10.97 -10.31
N LYS A 324 -17.78 12.09 -10.72
CA LYS A 324 -17.72 13.34 -9.95
C LYS A 324 -18.44 13.18 -8.61
N GLU A 325 -17.90 13.77 -7.55
CA GLU A 325 -18.56 13.73 -6.24
C GLU A 325 -19.95 14.38 -6.29
N SER A 326 -20.09 15.48 -7.02
CA SER A 326 -21.36 16.17 -7.22
C SER A 326 -22.44 15.27 -7.82
N GLU A 327 -22.06 14.40 -8.75
CA GLU A 327 -22.97 13.47 -9.42
C GLU A 327 -23.40 12.34 -8.48
N ALA A 328 -22.44 11.76 -7.74
CA ALA A 328 -22.74 10.78 -6.71
C ALA A 328 -23.55 11.35 -5.54
N LEU A 329 -23.56 12.67 -5.34
CA LEU A 329 -24.41 13.34 -4.37
C LEU A 329 -25.80 13.64 -4.92
N SER A 330 -25.91 14.08 -6.17
CA SER A 330 -27.19 14.49 -6.76
C SER A 330 -28.06 13.30 -7.14
N ASP A 331 -27.50 12.30 -7.84
CA ASP A 331 -28.25 11.15 -8.34
C ASP A 331 -27.41 9.85 -8.39
N PRO A 332 -27.24 9.18 -7.24
CA PRO A 332 -26.61 7.86 -7.17
C PRO A 332 -27.25 6.80 -8.07
N ILE A 333 -28.56 6.87 -8.31
CA ILE A 333 -29.29 5.85 -9.06
C ILE A 333 -28.97 6.00 -10.54
N ALA A 334 -29.00 7.23 -11.07
CA ALA A 334 -28.54 7.50 -12.43
C ALA A 334 -27.07 7.09 -12.63
N MET A 335 -26.21 7.31 -11.63
CA MET A 335 -24.83 6.81 -11.64
C MET A 335 -24.78 5.29 -11.82
N VAL A 336 -25.51 4.52 -11.01
CA VAL A 336 -25.57 3.06 -11.17
C VAL A 336 -26.17 2.65 -12.53
N ASN A 337 -27.18 3.36 -13.03
CA ASN A 337 -27.78 3.09 -14.33
C ASN A 337 -26.80 3.29 -15.48
N ARG A 338 -25.92 4.30 -15.42
CA ARG A 338 -24.84 4.46 -16.40
C ARG A 338 -23.85 3.30 -16.36
N LEU A 339 -23.51 2.79 -15.16
CA LEU A 339 -22.69 1.58 -15.05
C LEU A 339 -23.38 0.39 -15.73
N ARG A 340 -24.70 0.23 -15.54
CA ARG A 340 -25.50 -0.84 -16.18
C ARG A 340 -25.54 -0.71 -17.70
N ALA A 341 -25.49 0.51 -18.23
CA ALA A 341 -25.48 0.78 -19.65
C ALA A 341 -24.14 0.45 -20.34
N ILE A 342 -23.07 0.18 -19.58
CA ILE A 342 -21.78 -0.22 -20.15
C ILE A 342 -21.92 -1.59 -20.82
N PRO A 343 -21.59 -1.73 -22.13
CA PRO A 343 -21.70 -3.00 -22.82
C PRO A 343 -20.88 -4.09 -22.15
N ARG A 344 -21.42 -5.32 -22.08
CA ARG A 344 -20.74 -6.47 -21.46
C ARG A 344 -19.32 -6.69 -22.00
N GLN A 345 -19.10 -6.50 -23.30
CA GLN A 345 -17.78 -6.60 -23.92
C GLN A 345 -16.79 -5.59 -23.32
N LYS A 346 -17.21 -4.35 -23.10
CA LYS A 346 -16.38 -3.33 -22.48
C LYS A 346 -16.09 -3.65 -21.02
N VAL A 347 -17.07 -4.16 -20.26
CA VAL A 347 -16.84 -4.64 -18.89
C VAL A 347 -15.80 -5.77 -18.86
N SER A 348 -15.88 -6.73 -19.78
CA SER A 348 -14.88 -7.80 -19.89
C SER A 348 -13.48 -7.27 -20.22
N GLN A 349 -13.37 -6.30 -21.13
CA GLN A 349 -12.10 -5.64 -21.44
C GLN A 349 -11.51 -4.91 -20.24
N MET A 350 -12.34 -4.17 -19.49
CA MET A 350 -11.92 -3.48 -18.28
C MET A 350 -11.47 -4.45 -17.19
N SER A 351 -12.17 -5.57 -17.03
CA SER A 351 -11.77 -6.63 -16.10
C SER A 351 -10.43 -7.26 -16.48
N ALA A 352 -10.19 -7.54 -17.77
CA ALA A 352 -8.91 -8.04 -18.24
C ALA A 352 -7.77 -7.03 -18.01
N ALA A 353 -8.00 -5.75 -18.34
CA ALA A 353 -7.05 -4.68 -18.08
C ALA A 353 -6.76 -4.50 -16.58
N LEU A 354 -7.79 -4.63 -15.73
CA LEU A 354 -7.61 -4.59 -14.27
C LEU A 354 -6.69 -5.71 -13.79
N LEU A 355 -6.91 -6.94 -14.25
CA LEU A 355 -6.09 -8.08 -13.84
C LEU A 355 -4.64 -7.95 -14.33
N ALA A 356 -4.42 -7.36 -15.51
CA ALA A 356 -3.09 -7.05 -16.01
C ALA A 356 -2.39 -5.95 -15.20
N ALA A 357 -3.13 -4.91 -14.77
CA ALA A 357 -2.60 -3.81 -13.97
C ALA A 357 -2.41 -4.18 -12.48
N ARG A 358 -3.21 -5.11 -11.96
CA ARG A 358 -3.29 -5.50 -10.55
C ARG A 358 -1.94 -5.74 -9.87
N PRO A 359 -0.97 -6.49 -10.46
CA PRO A 359 0.33 -6.75 -9.81
C PRO A 359 1.02 -5.46 -9.34
N ASN A 360 0.93 -4.37 -10.09
CA ASN A 360 1.56 -3.08 -9.76
C ASN A 360 1.07 -2.46 -8.44
N PHE A 361 -0.04 -2.93 -7.87
CA PHE A 361 -0.65 -2.40 -6.64
C PHE A 361 -0.54 -3.36 -5.44
N LEU A 362 -0.01 -4.57 -5.65
CA LEU A 362 0.15 -5.55 -4.58
C LEU A 362 1.40 -5.25 -3.77
N TRP A 363 1.37 -5.54 -2.47
CA TRP A 363 2.48 -5.28 -1.56
C TRP A 363 3.00 -6.60 -1.01
N HIS A 364 4.16 -7.01 -1.51
CA HIS A 364 4.91 -8.22 -1.11
C HIS A 364 6.42 -7.97 -1.31
N LEU A 365 7.28 -8.90 -0.88
CA LEU A 365 8.73 -8.83 -1.11
C LEU A 365 9.28 -9.90 -2.06
N ASP A 366 8.42 -10.68 -2.72
CA ASP A 366 8.87 -11.62 -3.78
C ASP A 366 9.63 -10.85 -4.88
N PRO A 367 10.96 -11.08 -5.02
CA PRO A 367 11.81 -10.33 -5.96
C PRO A 367 11.51 -10.67 -7.42
N PHE A 368 10.80 -11.77 -7.69
CA PHE A 368 10.52 -12.27 -9.03
C PHE A 368 9.15 -11.86 -9.57
N ARG A 369 8.42 -11.00 -8.85
CA ARG A 369 7.09 -10.53 -9.21
C ARG A 369 7.01 -9.00 -9.12
N PRO A 370 6.52 -8.31 -10.16
CA PRO A 370 6.25 -6.88 -10.09
C PRO A 370 5.26 -6.55 -8.98
N ASN A 371 5.51 -5.46 -8.27
CA ASN A 371 4.64 -5.03 -7.17
C ASN A 371 4.67 -3.51 -6.93
N ALA A 372 3.89 -3.05 -5.95
CA ALA A 372 3.82 -1.64 -5.58
C ALA A 372 5.17 -1.06 -5.13
N VAL A 373 6.04 -1.86 -4.49
CA VAL A 373 7.36 -1.41 -4.06
C VAL A 373 8.23 -1.06 -5.28
N ASP A 374 8.21 -1.86 -6.34
CA ASP A 374 8.94 -1.56 -7.58
C ASP A 374 8.53 -0.21 -8.17
N GLN A 375 7.22 0.01 -8.22
CA GLN A 375 6.63 1.22 -8.77
C GLN A 375 7.00 2.45 -7.92
N VAL A 376 6.96 2.32 -6.59
CA VAL A 376 7.38 3.39 -5.68
C VAL A 376 8.86 3.71 -5.83
N LEU A 377 9.74 2.70 -5.91
CA LEU A 377 11.17 2.92 -6.12
C LEU A 377 11.46 3.61 -7.45
N ALA A 378 10.74 3.24 -8.52
CA ALA A 378 10.84 3.89 -9.82
C ALA A 378 10.42 5.36 -9.75
N ASP A 379 9.31 5.69 -9.05
CA ASP A 379 8.88 7.07 -8.86
C ASP A 379 9.86 7.89 -8.01
N MET A 380 10.43 7.30 -6.97
CA MET A 380 11.45 7.96 -6.15
C MET A 380 12.67 8.33 -6.99
N CYS A 381 13.09 7.47 -7.91
CA CYS A 381 14.21 7.74 -8.80
C CYS A 381 13.88 8.76 -9.90
N ALA A 382 12.62 8.83 -10.36
CA ALA A 382 12.19 9.75 -11.40
C ALA A 382 11.86 11.17 -10.89
N ALA A 383 11.34 11.28 -9.66
CA ALA A 383 10.89 12.53 -9.04
C ALA A 383 12.05 13.42 -8.61
#